data_AF-A0A916RA30-F1
#
_entry.id   AF-A0A916RA30-F1
#
_cell.length_a   1.000
_cell.length_b   1.000
_cell.length_c   1.000
_cell.angle_alpha   90.00
_cell.angle_beta   90.00
_cell.angle_gamma   90.00
#
_symmetry.space_group_name_H-M   'P 1'
#
loop_
_entity.id
_entity.type
_entity.pdbx_description
1 polymer ?
#
loop_
_entity_poly.entity_id
_entity_poly.type
_entity_poly.pdbx_seq_one_letter_code
_entity_poly.pdbx_strand_id
1 'polypeptide(L)' 'MIWGLKEFLVTSEGESVPIPHKYRKSQQRLKTLQKRLSRNKKGSKRWLKTVKAVAKQHKKMADKRKDFHFKTANELLSLI' A
#
# COMPACT_ATOMS: atom_id res chain seq x y z
N MET A 1 7.96 -7.68 22.73
CA MET A 1 7.99 -8.11 21.30
C MET A 1 6.55 -8.34 20.87
N ILE A 2 5.91 -7.37 20.19
CA ILE A 2 4.52 -7.52 19.72
C ILE A 2 4.59 -8.17 18.34
N TRP A 3 4.23 -9.45 18.28
CA TRP A 3 4.16 -10.19 17.02
C TRP A 3 2.90 -9.79 16.24
N GLY A 4 3.13 -9.03 15.16
CA GLY A 4 2.33 -9.06 13.94
C GLY A 4 1.02 -8.27 14.00
N LEU A 5 1.02 -7.09 13.37
CA LEU A 5 -0.20 -6.44 12.90
C LEU A 5 -0.92 -7.37 11.90
N LYS A 6 -1.78 -8.25 12.40
CA LYS A 6 -2.67 -9.09 11.59
C LYS A 6 -3.97 -8.39 11.24
N GLU A 7 -4.36 -7.35 11.96
CA GLU A 7 -5.69 -6.73 11.85
C GLU A 7 -5.55 -5.22 11.69
N PHE A 8 -6.23 -4.65 10.69
CA PHE A 8 -6.18 -3.21 10.38
C PHE A 8 -7.16 -2.41 11.23
N LEU A 9 -8.27 -3.05 11.60
CA LEU A 9 -9.31 -2.53 12.48
C LEU A 9 -9.97 -3.74 13.12
N VAL A 10 -10.10 -3.70 14.45
CA VAL A 10 -11.00 -4.59 15.19
C VAL A 10 -12.10 -3.67 15.71
N THR A 11 -13.26 -3.69 15.08
CA THR A 11 -14.45 -3.03 15.62
C THR A 11 -14.97 -3.89 16.77
N SER A 12 -15.53 -3.27 17.82
CA SER A 12 -16.00 -3.94 19.04
C SER A 12 -17.10 -5.00 18.84
N GLU A 13 -17.58 -5.21 17.61
CA GLU A 13 -18.59 -6.20 17.22
C GLU A 13 -18.02 -7.49 16.57
N GLY A 14 -16.69 -7.65 16.54
CA GLY A 14 -16.06 -8.90 16.05
C GLY A 14 -15.91 -9.00 14.53
N GLU A 15 -16.25 -7.96 13.77
CA GLU A 15 -15.87 -7.85 12.36
C GLU A 15 -14.40 -7.43 12.22
N SER A 16 -13.52 -8.43 12.19
CA SER A 16 -12.13 -8.22 11.79
C SER A 16 -12.09 -7.95 10.29
N VAL A 17 -11.87 -6.70 9.88
CA VAL A 17 -11.59 -6.41 8.46
C VAL A 17 -10.16 -6.86 8.17
N PRO A 18 -9.95 -7.96 7.42
CA PRO A 18 -8.62 -8.50 7.21
C PRO A 18 -7.81 -7.51 6.37
N ILE A 19 -6.56 -7.23 6.77
CA ILE A 19 -5.63 -6.44 5.96
C ILE A 19 -5.61 -7.08 4.56
N PRO A 20 -5.96 -6.34 3.49
CA PRO A 20 -5.93 -6.89 2.15
C PRO A 20 -4.54 -7.47 1.84
N HIS A 21 -4.42 -8.79 1.81
CA HIS A 21 -3.18 -9.50 1.44
C HIS A 21 -2.64 -9.06 0.05
N LYS A 22 -3.47 -8.35 -0.73
CA LYS A 22 -3.16 -7.67 -2.00
C LYS A 22 -2.02 -6.62 -1.90
N TYR A 23 -1.64 -6.17 -0.70
CA TYR A 23 -0.50 -5.25 -0.53
C TYR A 23 0.86 -5.91 -0.78
N ARG A 24 0.98 -7.22 -0.54
CA ARG A 24 2.26 -7.94 -0.61
C ARG A 24 2.90 -7.89 -2.01
N LYS A 25 2.09 -8.09 -3.07
CA LYS A 25 2.55 -7.95 -4.47
C LYS A 25 3.00 -6.52 -4.79
N SER A 26 2.31 -5.52 -4.24
CA SER A 26 2.62 -4.10 -4.46
C SER A 26 3.92 -3.70 -3.75
N GLN A 27 4.15 -4.22 -2.54
CA GLN A 27 5.39 -4.06 -1.78
C GLN A 27 6.57 -4.77 -2.46
N GLN A 28 6.39 -5.99 -2.96
CA GLN A 28 7.42 -6.71 -3.72
C GLN A 28 7.89 -5.87 -4.92
N ARG A 29 6.93 -5.30 -5.67
CA ARG A 29 7.23 -4.46 -6.83
C ARG A 29 7.94 -3.16 -6.43
N LEU A 30 7.54 -2.54 -5.32
CA LEU A 30 8.21 -1.36 -4.78
C LEU A 30 9.67 -1.66 -4.39
N LYS A 31 9.90 -2.78 -3.70
CA LYS A 31 11.25 -3.24 -3.32
C LYS A 31 12.16 -3.44 -4.54
N THR A 32 11.65 -4.07 -5.59
CA THR A 32 12.40 -4.26 -6.84
C THR A 32 12.73 -2.94 -7.52
N LEU A 33 11.77 -2.00 -7.56
CA LEU A 33 11.99 -0.67 -8.14
C LEU A 33 13.00 0.16 -7.34
N GLN A 34 12.94 0.12 -6.01
CA GLN A 34 13.90 0.78 -5.15
C GLN A 34 15.31 0.19 -5.29
N LYS A 35 15.44 -1.14 -5.37
CA LYS A 35 16.72 -1.81 -5.65
C LYS A 35 17.29 -1.42 -7.02
N ARG A 36 16.44 -1.30 -8.04
CA ARG A 36 16.84 -0.79 -9.37
C ARG A 36 17.25 0.69 -9.30
N LEU A 37 16.55 1.50 -8.51
CA LEU A 37 16.88 2.91 -8.34
C LEU A 37 18.26 3.12 -7.71
N SER A 38 18.57 2.37 -6.64
CA SER A 38 19.85 2.40 -5.94
C SER A 38 21.03 2.01 -6.84
N ARG A 39 20.82 1.08 -7.77
CA ARG A 39 21.85 0.64 -8.74
C ARG A 39 22.06 1.59 -9.92
N ASN A 40 21.11 2.49 -10.18
CA ASN A 40 21.20 3.40 -11.31
C ASN A 40 22.03 4.64 -10.94
N LYS A 41 22.91 5.09 -11.85
CA LYS A 41 23.64 6.36 -11.71
C LYS A 41 22.65 7.52 -11.58
N LYS A 42 22.74 8.27 -10.47
CA LYS A 42 21.92 9.47 -10.21
C LYS A 42 22.02 10.44 -11.39
N GLY A 43 20.90 11.02 -11.80
CA GLY A 43 20.84 11.94 -12.95
C GLY A 43 20.81 11.29 -14.34
N SER A 44 21.03 9.97 -14.47
CA SER A 44 20.89 9.30 -15.76
C SER A 44 19.43 9.25 -16.24
N LYS A 45 19.21 9.17 -17.56
CA LYS A 45 17.86 8.99 -18.14
C LYS A 45 17.13 7.76 -17.58
N ARG A 46 17.86 6.67 -17.26
CA ARG A 46 17.30 5.45 -16.63
C ARG A 46 16.91 5.66 -15.17
N TRP A 47 17.68 6.48 -14.42
CA TRP A 47 17.36 6.86 -13.05
C TRP A 47 16.03 7.62 -13.00
N LEU A 48 15.87 8.67 -13.84
CA LEU A 48 14.62 9.45 -13.91
C LEU A 48 13.39 8.58 -14.22
N LYS A 49 13.50 7.66 -15.18
CA LYS A 49 12.42 6.69 -15.49
C LYS A 49 12.06 5.82 -14.28
N THR A 50 13.06 5.40 -13.51
CA THR A 50 12.84 4.55 -12.33
C THR A 50 12.21 5.33 -11.17
N VAL A 51 12.63 6.57 -10.93
CA VAL A 51 11.98 7.46 -9.93
C VAL A 51 10.50 7.66 -10.25
N LYS A 52 10.17 7.95 -11.52
CA LYS A 52 8.77 8.10 -11.95
C LYS A 52 7.96 6.82 -11.73
N ALA A 53 8.56 5.65 -11.97
CA ALA A 53 7.92 4.37 -11.71
C ALA A 53 7.67 4.12 -10.21
N VAL A 54 8.63 4.48 -9.35
CA VAL A 54 8.49 4.43 -7.88
C VAL A 54 7.35 5.33 -7.42
N ALA A 55 7.32 6.60 -7.87
CA ALA A 55 6.26 7.55 -7.53
C ALA A 55 4.87 7.05 -7.96
N LYS A 56 4.74 6.50 -9.18
CA LYS A 56 3.48 5.91 -9.65
C LYS A 56 3.02 4.73 -8.78
N GLN A 57 3.96 3.91 -8.32
CA GLN A 57 3.65 2.79 -7.42
C GLN A 57 3.16 3.28 -6.05
N HIS A 58 3.79 4.32 -5.48
CA HIS A 58 3.33 4.93 -4.23
C HIS A 58 1.92 5.53 -4.36
N LYS A 59 1.65 6.26 -5.46
CA LYS A 59 0.31 6.79 -5.74
C LYS A 59 -0.74 5.68 -5.80
N LYS A 60 -0.47 4.61 -6.54
CA LYS A 60 -1.38 3.45 -6.62
C LYS A 60 -1.66 2.79 -5.26
N MET A 61 -0.68 2.78 -4.35
CA MET A 61 -0.88 2.26 -2.99
C MET A 61 -1.70 3.23 -2.14
N ALA A 62 -1.49 4.54 -2.28
CA ALA A 62 -2.28 5.56 -1.57
C ALA A 62 -3.75 5.53 -2.02
N ASP A 63 -4.00 5.50 -3.33
CA ASP A 63 -5.36 5.44 -3.90
C ASP A 63 -6.11 4.21 -3.38
N LYS A 64 -5.48 3.02 -3.41
CA LYS A 64 -6.07 1.79 -2.87
C LYS A 64 -6.39 1.86 -1.37
N ARG A 65 -5.55 2.53 -0.57
CA ARG A 65 -5.83 2.72 0.85
C ARG A 65 -7.03 3.63 1.04
N LYS A 66 -7.08 4.74 0.29
CA LYS A 66 -8.19 5.70 0.32
C LYS A 66 -9.51 5.03 -0.08
N ASP A 67 -9.51 4.23 -1.14
CA ASP A 67 -10.69 3.46 -1.56
C ASP A 67 -11.16 2.48 -0.48
N PHE A 68 -10.23 1.79 0.18
CA PHE A 68 -10.55 0.88 1.28
C PHE A 68 -11.19 1.64 2.45
N HIS A 69 -10.60 2.77 2.87
CA HIS A 69 -11.16 3.61 3.93
C HIS A 69 -12.57 4.11 3.62
N PHE A 70 -12.83 4.59 2.40
CA PHE A 70 -14.17 5.03 2.03
C PHE A 70 -15.19 3.90 1.98
N LYS A 71 -14.80 2.71 1.52
CA LYS A 71 -15.68 1.55 1.54
C LYS A 71 -16.06 1.17 2.96
N THR A 72 -15.07 1.08 3.87
CA THR A 72 -15.32 0.78 5.28
C THR A 72 -16.17 1.87 5.93
N ALA A 73 -15.90 3.15 5.66
CA ALA A 73 -16.71 4.24 6.19
C ALA A 73 -18.17 4.19 5.72
N ASN A 74 -18.40 3.92 4.43
CA ASN A 74 -19.75 3.78 3.88
C ASN A 74 -20.49 2.56 4.44
N GLU A 75 -19.79 1.46 4.67
CA GLU A 75 -20.36 0.25 5.28
C GLU A 75 -20.83 0.54 6.72
N LEU A 76 -20.01 1.22 7.52
CA LEU A 76 -20.39 1.66 8.87
C LEU A 76 -21.55 2.65 8.87
N LEU A 77 -21.57 3.58 7.91
CA LEU A 77 -22.65 4.58 7.78
C LEU A 77 -23.97 3.97 7.29
N SER A 78 -23.92 2.83 6.59
CA SER A 78 -25.11 2.10 6.13
C SER A 78 -25.70 1.16 7.19
N LEU A 79 -24.96 0.92 8.29
CA LEU A 79 -25.38 0.09 9.43
C LEU A 79 -26.07 0.90 10.54
N ILE A 80 -26.03 2.24 10.43
CA ILE A 80 -26.77 3.19 11.28
C ILE A 80 -28.02 3.66 10.52
#